data_AF-A0A518CFX0-F1
#
_entry.id   AF-A0A518CFX0-F1
#
_cell.length_a   1.000
_cell.length_b   1.000
_cell.length_c   1.000
_cell.angle_alpha   90.00
_cell.angle_beta   90.00
_cell.angle_gamma   90.00
#
_symmetry.space_group_name_H-M   'P 1'
#
loop_
_entity.id
_entity.type
_entity.pdbx_description
1 polymer ?
#
loop_
_entity_poly.entity_id
_entity_poly.type
_entity_poly.pdbx_seq_one_letter_code
_entity_poly.pdbx_strand_id
1 'polypeptide(L)'
;MEPVDIRRDTETYCNLMNAYLLAQVAELDATLQQNGIEDQGIRKSICAQFGMSMGQVFDMGWIGVSGERFHPLLMFSEKYLDDAATPIGEVGPLEGPTREDDFHAMAVEAVSTFYDDLQGDLARVPYGALDEEL
;
A
#
# COMPACT_ATOMS: atom_id res chain seq x y z
N MET A 1 22.29 18.32 -5.15
CA MET A 1 21.64 17.08 -4.71
C MET A 1 21.50 16.23 -5.95
N GLU A 2 22.08 15.03 -5.95
CA GLU A 2 21.84 14.10 -7.05
C GLU A 2 20.37 13.66 -7.01
N PRO A 3 19.72 13.50 -8.18
CA PRO A 3 18.35 13.02 -8.23
C PRO A 3 18.28 11.61 -7.65
N VAL A 4 17.24 11.33 -6.86
CA VAL A 4 16.94 9.98 -6.37
C VAL A 4 16.68 9.08 -7.57
N ASP A 5 17.31 7.90 -7.58
CA ASP A 5 17.05 6.89 -8.59
C ASP A 5 15.64 6.32 -8.41
N ILE A 6 14.80 6.46 -9.43
CA ILE A 6 13.44 5.88 -9.44
C ILE A 6 13.45 4.73 -10.44
N ARG A 7 13.34 3.52 -9.91
CA ARG A 7 13.15 2.30 -10.69
C ARG A 7 11.68 2.13 -11.01
N ARG A 8 11.45 1.63 -12.23
CA ARG A 8 10.12 1.38 -12.79
C ARG A 8 10.03 -0.07 -13.24
N ASP A 9 10.52 -0.97 -12.42
CA ASP A 9 10.31 -2.39 -12.65
C ASP A 9 8.88 -2.74 -12.24
N THR A 10 8.01 -2.86 -13.24
CA THR A 10 6.58 -3.14 -13.04
C THR A 10 6.37 -4.41 -12.22
N GLU A 11 7.16 -5.47 -12.42
CA GLU A 11 6.93 -6.73 -11.69
C GLU A 11 7.25 -6.56 -10.19
N THR A 12 8.43 -6.00 -9.89
CA THR A 12 8.84 -5.73 -8.51
C THR A 12 7.88 -4.77 -7.81
N TYR A 13 7.53 -3.67 -8.47
CA TYR A 13 6.59 -2.69 -7.93
C TYR A 13 5.20 -3.31 -7.67
N CYS A 14 4.66 -4.06 -8.63
CA CYS A 14 3.36 -4.71 -8.50
C CYS A 14 3.34 -5.71 -7.34
N ASN A 15 4.42 -6.48 -7.14
CA ASN A 15 4.53 -7.40 -6.01
C ASN A 15 4.54 -6.66 -4.67
N LEU A 16 5.30 -5.57 -4.56
CA LEU A 16 5.34 -4.72 -3.36
C LEU A 16 3.99 -4.05 -3.09
N MET A 17 3.34 -3.54 -4.13
CA MET A 17 2.01 -2.95 -4.05
C MET A 17 0.96 -3.96 -3.56
N ASN A 18 0.95 -5.17 -4.13
CA ASN A 18 0.05 -6.23 -3.72
C ASN A 18 0.23 -6.60 -2.24
N ALA A 19 1.48 -6.72 -1.78
CA ALA A 19 1.78 -6.95 -0.37
C ALA A 19 1.28 -5.81 0.52
N TYR A 20 1.50 -4.55 0.10
CA TYR A 20 1.05 -3.36 0.82
C TYR A 20 -0.49 -3.25 0.91
N LEU A 21 -1.20 -3.49 -0.19
CA LEU A 21 -2.68 -3.49 -0.22
C LEU A 21 -3.25 -4.62 0.64
N LEU A 22 -2.63 -5.81 0.60
CA LEU A 22 -3.03 -6.94 1.42
C LEU A 22 -2.87 -6.63 2.93
N ALA A 23 -1.75 -6.01 3.32
CA ALA A 23 -1.54 -5.55 4.68
C ALA A 23 -2.59 -4.51 5.11
N GLN A 24 -2.90 -3.53 4.26
CA GLN A 24 -3.95 -2.55 4.56
C GLN A 24 -5.33 -3.20 4.77
N VAL A 25 -5.70 -4.18 3.93
CA VAL A 25 -6.97 -4.90 4.08
C VAL A 25 -7.02 -5.63 5.42
N ALA A 26 -5.92 -6.26 5.80
CA ALA A 26 -5.84 -7.05 7.02
C ALA A 26 -5.87 -6.18 8.29
N GLU A 27 -5.13 -5.06 8.31
CA GLU A 27 -5.20 -4.07 9.40
C GLU A 27 -6.59 -3.45 9.53
N LEU A 28 -7.23 -3.15 8.40
CA LEU A 28 -8.60 -2.64 8.40
C LEU A 28 -9.58 -3.68 8.93
N ASP A 29 -9.51 -4.94 8.49
CA ASP A 29 -10.35 -6.02 9.02
C ASP A 29 -10.17 -6.17 10.54
N ALA A 30 -8.92 -6.24 11.01
CA ALA A 30 -8.60 -6.34 12.42
C ALA A 30 -9.16 -5.15 13.23
N THR A 31 -9.04 -3.93 12.69
CA THR A 31 -9.60 -2.73 13.31
C THR A 31 -11.13 -2.80 13.38
N LEU A 32 -11.80 -3.23 12.31
CA LEU A 32 -13.25 -3.38 12.27
C LEU A 32 -13.74 -4.43 13.29
N GLN A 33 -13.02 -5.55 13.42
CA GLN A 33 -13.29 -6.56 14.45
C GLN A 33 -13.16 -5.98 15.87
N GLN A 34 -12.06 -5.27 16.15
CA GLN A 34 -11.82 -4.63 17.46
C GLN A 34 -12.90 -3.60 17.81
N ASN A 35 -13.54 -3.01 16.81
CA ASN A 35 -14.64 -2.05 16.97
C ASN A 35 -16.04 -2.71 16.92
N GLY A 36 -16.12 -4.04 17.01
CA GLY A 36 -17.38 -4.78 17.18
C GLY A 36 -18.11 -5.12 15.89
N ILE A 37 -17.47 -5.00 14.72
CA ILE A 37 -18.05 -5.45 13.44
C ILE A 37 -17.67 -6.93 13.24
N GLU A 38 -18.45 -7.82 13.85
CA GLU A 38 -18.15 -9.26 13.87
C GLU A 38 -18.52 -10.00 12.57
N ASP A 39 -19.43 -9.44 11.77
CA ASP A 39 -19.86 -10.05 10.51
C ASP A 39 -18.77 -9.92 9.42
N GLN A 40 -18.24 -11.06 8.97
CA GLN A 40 -17.18 -11.12 7.96
C GLN A 40 -17.63 -10.57 6.61
N GLY A 41 -18.90 -10.76 6.22
CA GLY A 41 -19.44 -10.24 4.96
C GLY A 41 -19.49 -8.71 4.95
N ILE A 42 -19.90 -8.11 6.08
CA ILE A 42 -19.87 -6.66 6.29
C ILE A 42 -18.43 -6.14 6.22
N ARG A 43 -17.49 -6.77 6.95
CA ARG A 43 -16.07 -6.35 6.91
C ARG A 43 -15.48 -6.47 5.50
N LYS A 44 -15.74 -7.58 4.79
CA LYS A 44 -15.31 -7.76 3.39
C LYS A 44 -15.84 -6.65 2.49
N SER A 45 -17.11 -6.28 2.65
CA SER A 45 -17.72 -5.18 1.90
C SER A 45 -17.07 -3.83 2.21
N ILE A 46 -16.80 -3.54 3.49
CA ILE A 46 -16.12 -2.30 3.90
C ILE A 46 -14.69 -2.26 3.34
N CYS A 47 -13.91 -3.34 3.48
CA CYS A 47 -12.55 -3.41 2.93
C CYS A 47 -12.54 -3.24 1.40
N ALA A 48 -13.49 -3.84 0.68
CA ALA A 48 -13.64 -3.68 -0.77
C ALA A 48 -13.93 -2.22 -1.16
N GLN A 49 -14.87 -1.57 -0.47
CA GLN A 49 -15.22 -0.17 -0.75
C GLN A 49 -14.06 0.78 -0.42
N PHE A 50 -13.35 0.53 0.69
CA PHE A 50 -12.17 1.28 1.08
C PHE A 50 -11.05 1.14 0.05
N GLY A 51 -10.68 -0.10 -0.31
CA GLY A 51 -9.64 -0.39 -1.28
C GLY A 51 -9.91 0.24 -2.64
N MET A 52 -11.14 0.14 -3.14
CA MET A 52 -11.55 0.77 -4.40
C MET A 52 -11.44 2.29 -4.36
N SER A 53 -11.85 2.92 -3.25
CA SER A 53 -11.77 4.37 -3.07
C SER A 53 -10.32 4.85 -3.04
N MET A 54 -9.44 4.09 -2.36
CA MET A 54 -8.00 4.40 -2.31
C MET A 54 -7.32 4.17 -3.67
N GLY A 55 -7.64 3.09 -4.37
CA GLY A 55 -7.14 2.83 -5.72
C GLY A 55 -7.48 3.97 -6.68
N GLN A 56 -8.74 4.44 -6.67
CA GLN A 56 -9.17 5.60 -7.48
C GLN A 56 -8.37 6.88 -7.16
N VAL A 57 -7.99 7.10 -5.89
CA VAL A 57 -7.15 8.23 -5.50
C VAL A 57 -5.76 8.11 -6.13
N PHE A 58 -5.17 6.91 -6.16
CA PHE A 58 -3.87 6.69 -6.80
C PHE A 58 -3.93 6.75 -8.33
N ASP A 59 -4.98 6.21 -8.96
CA ASP A 59 -5.10 6.17 -10.42
C ASP A 59 -5.30 7.56 -11.04
N MET A 60 -6.16 8.38 -10.41
CA MET A 60 -6.67 9.61 -11.04
C MET A 60 -6.84 10.79 -10.07
N GLY A 61 -6.60 10.56 -8.79
CA GLY A 61 -6.77 11.58 -7.77
C GLY A 61 -5.72 12.68 -7.86
N TRP A 62 -6.15 13.89 -7.49
CA TRP A 62 -5.24 15.00 -7.23
C TRP A 62 -5.45 15.46 -5.80
N ILE A 63 -4.36 15.60 -5.08
CA ILE A 63 -4.38 16.21 -3.75
C ILE A 63 -4.09 17.69 -3.93
N GLY A 64 -5.02 18.52 -3.45
CA GLY A 64 -4.90 19.98 -3.52
C GLY A 64 -4.25 20.53 -2.26
N VAL A 65 -3.13 21.26 -2.39
CA VAL A 65 -2.54 22.02 -1.29
C VAL A 65 -2.29 23.44 -1.75
N SER A 66 -2.90 24.43 -1.06
CA SER A 66 -2.69 25.86 -1.33
C SER A 66 -2.87 26.30 -2.79
N GLY A 67 -3.78 25.66 -3.54
CA GLY A 67 -4.05 25.96 -4.95
C GLY A 67 -3.22 25.16 -5.96
N GLU A 68 -2.25 24.38 -5.49
CA GLU A 68 -1.46 23.45 -6.30
C GLU A 68 -2.09 22.05 -6.29
N ARG A 69 -1.83 21.28 -7.34
CA ARG A 69 -2.32 19.89 -7.47
C ARG A 69 -1.14 18.93 -7.54
N PHE A 70 -1.23 17.88 -6.74
CA PHE A 70 -0.22 16.83 -6.67
C PHE A 70 -0.84 15.48 -7.00
N HIS A 71 -0.14 14.68 -7.80
CA HIS A 71 -0.48 13.27 -7.93
C HIS A 71 0.04 12.52 -6.70
N PRO A 72 -0.81 11.74 -6.01
CA PRO A 72 -0.32 10.83 -5.01
C PRO A 72 0.49 9.73 -5.69
N LEU A 73 1.72 9.53 -5.24
CA LEU A 73 2.57 8.43 -5.67
C LEU A 73 2.94 7.63 -4.43
N LEU A 74 2.71 6.32 -4.47
CA LEU A 74 3.23 5.39 -3.49
C LEU A 74 4.49 4.77 -4.06
N MET A 75 5.62 4.92 -3.37
CA MET A 75 6.89 4.33 -3.77
C MET A 75 7.47 3.56 -2.60
N PHE A 76 8.27 2.54 -2.91
CA PHE A 76 8.91 1.70 -1.91
C PHE A 76 10.43 1.85 -2.00
N SER A 77 11.08 1.85 -0.84
CA SER A 77 12.53 1.91 -0.71
C SER A 77 13.02 0.74 0.13
N GLU A 78 14.29 0.35 -0.07
CA GLU A 78 14.92 -0.69 0.75
C GLU A 78 15.19 -0.22 2.19
N LYS A 79 15.42 1.09 2.37
CA LYS A 79 15.65 1.69 3.69
C LYS A 79 14.58 2.71 4.02
N TYR A 80 14.31 2.83 5.32
CA TYR A 80 13.47 3.88 5.85
C TYR A 80 14.12 5.25 5.65
N LEU A 81 13.35 6.24 5.22
CA LEU A 81 13.82 7.63 5.10
C LEU A 81 13.83 8.28 6.47
N ASP A 82 15.02 8.65 6.95
CA ASP A 82 15.23 9.31 8.24
C ASP A 82 16.25 10.45 8.04
N ASP A 83 15.83 11.70 8.22
CA ASP A 83 16.71 12.86 7.99
C ASP A 83 17.99 12.86 8.88
N ALA A 84 17.98 12.15 10.01
CA ALA A 84 19.12 12.01 10.91
C ALA A 84 19.97 10.76 10.61
N ALA A 85 19.34 9.63 10.27
CA ALA A 85 20.02 8.34 10.10
C ALA A 85 20.22 7.90 8.65
N THR A 86 19.27 8.21 7.75
CA THR A 86 19.27 7.81 6.34
C THR A 86 18.75 8.95 5.46
N PRO A 87 19.62 9.88 5.01
CA PRO A 87 19.20 10.98 4.15
C PRO A 87 18.68 10.46 2.80
N ILE A 88 17.92 11.29 2.08
CA ILE A 88 17.26 10.91 0.80
C ILE A 88 18.21 10.38 -0.28
N GLY A 89 19.51 10.69 -0.24
CA GLY A 89 20.51 10.12 -1.16
C GLY A 89 20.96 8.70 -0.81
N GLU A 90 20.60 8.20 0.37
CA GLU A 90 21.08 6.94 0.94
C GLU A 90 19.98 5.89 1.14
N VAL A 91 18.71 6.26 0.92
CA VAL A 91 17.55 5.34 0.97
C VAL A 91 17.58 4.27 -0.12
N GLY A 92 18.43 4.48 -1.12
CA GLY A 92 18.53 3.63 -2.30
C GLY A 92 17.51 3.99 -3.38
N PRO A 93 17.37 3.13 -4.39
CA PRO A 93 16.40 3.30 -5.46
C PRO A 93 14.96 3.21 -4.94
N LEU A 94 14.09 4.03 -5.50
CA LEU A 94 12.65 3.98 -5.23
C LEU A 94 11.96 3.14 -6.30
N GLU A 95 11.30 2.05 -5.88
CA GLU A 95 10.39 1.31 -6.75
C GLU A 95 9.07 2.07 -6.83
N GLY A 96 8.76 2.59 -8.02
CA GLY A 96 7.62 3.48 -8.23
C GLY A 96 6.72 3.06 -9.40
N PRO A 97 5.48 3.57 -9.41
CA PRO A 97 4.50 3.22 -10.44
C PRO A 97 4.86 3.81 -11.80
N THR A 98 4.32 3.16 -12.81
CA THR A 98 4.16 3.63 -14.18
C THR A 98 2.71 4.12 -14.38
N ARG A 99 2.44 4.73 -15.54
CA ARG A 99 1.08 5.16 -15.91
C ARG A 99 0.15 3.97 -16.22
N GLU A 100 0.70 2.78 -16.42
CA GLU A 100 -0.04 1.59 -16.78
C GLU A 100 -0.50 0.78 -15.57
N ASP A 101 0.00 1.12 -14.38
CA ASP A 101 -0.36 0.45 -13.14
C ASP A 101 -1.74 0.92 -12.67
N ASP A 102 -2.65 -0.03 -12.56
CA ASP A 102 -4.06 0.15 -12.17
C ASP A 102 -4.25 -0.26 -10.71
N PHE A 103 -4.28 0.72 -9.82
CA PHE A 103 -4.32 0.50 -8.38
C PHE A 103 -5.69 0.02 -7.91
N HIS A 104 -6.79 0.46 -8.55
CA HIS A 104 -8.12 0.01 -8.14
C HIS A 104 -8.34 -1.48 -8.44
N ALA A 105 -7.80 -2.00 -9.56
CA ALA A 105 -7.84 -3.43 -9.86
C ALA A 105 -7.11 -4.25 -8.78
N MET A 106 -5.88 -3.83 -8.43
CA MET A 106 -5.07 -4.50 -7.40
C MET A 106 -5.73 -4.46 -6.02
N ALA A 107 -6.42 -3.36 -5.68
CA ALA A 107 -7.10 -3.24 -4.40
C ALA A 107 -8.26 -4.24 -4.25
N VAL A 108 -9.00 -4.51 -5.34
CA VAL A 108 -10.06 -5.53 -5.36
C VAL A 108 -9.47 -6.94 -5.23
N GLU A 109 -8.35 -7.20 -5.90
CA GLU A 109 -7.63 -8.46 -5.80
C GLU A 109 -7.15 -8.70 -4.38
N ALA A 110 -6.51 -7.73 -3.73
CA ALA A 110 -6.02 -7.85 -2.35
C ALA A 110 -7.13 -8.21 -1.35
N VAL A 111 -8.34 -7.64 -1.51
CA VAL A 111 -9.49 -8.01 -0.68
C VAL A 111 -9.93 -9.45 -0.93
N SER A 112 -9.98 -9.86 -2.19
CA SER A 112 -10.34 -11.23 -2.55
C SER A 112 -9.31 -12.22 -1.97
N THR A 113 -8.02 -11.95 -2.16
CA THR A 113 -6.93 -12.75 -1.58
C THR A 113 -7.03 -12.86 -0.06
N PHE A 114 -7.26 -11.75 0.65
CA PHE A 114 -7.34 -11.79 2.11
C PHE A 114 -8.50 -12.67 2.62
N TYR A 115 -9.71 -12.47 2.09
CA TYR A 115 -10.89 -13.18 2.58
C TYR A 115 -11.04 -14.59 2.01
N ASP A 116 -10.68 -14.80 0.74
CA ASP A 116 -10.96 -16.04 0.03
C ASP A 116 -9.77 -17.02 0.11
N ASP A 117 -8.53 -16.53 -0.01
CA ASP A 117 -7.33 -17.38 0.03
C ASP A 117 -6.72 -17.46 1.44
N LEU A 118 -6.62 -16.31 2.11
CA LEU A 118 -6.08 -16.21 3.47
C LEU A 118 -7.11 -16.45 4.57
N GLN A 119 -8.39 -16.51 4.21
CA GLN A 119 -9.51 -16.79 5.13
C GLN A 119 -9.64 -15.77 6.27
N GLY A 120 -9.16 -14.54 6.04
CA GLY A 120 -9.16 -13.48 7.06
C GLY A 120 -8.10 -13.66 8.16
N ASP A 121 -7.07 -14.47 7.92
CA ASP A 121 -6.00 -14.72 8.88
C ASP A 121 -4.84 -13.73 8.69
N LEU A 122 -4.74 -12.77 9.61
CA LEU A 122 -3.69 -11.75 9.66
C LEU A 122 -2.28 -12.37 9.69
N ALA A 123 -2.10 -13.53 10.32
CA ALA A 123 -0.78 -14.17 10.44
C ALA A 123 -0.24 -14.71 9.10
N ARG A 124 -1.10 -14.80 8.08
CA ARG A 124 -0.75 -15.26 6.73
C ARG A 124 -0.40 -14.10 5.77
N VAL A 125 -0.53 -12.86 6.23
CA VAL A 125 -0.13 -11.67 5.48
C VAL A 125 1.40 -11.54 5.51
N PRO A 126 2.06 -11.24 4.37
CA PRO A 126 3.51 -11.21 4.27
C PRO A 126 4.09 -9.92 4.87
N TYR A 127 3.92 -9.71 6.17
CA TYR A 127 4.64 -8.64 6.88
C TYR A 127 6.14 -8.95 6.88
N GLY A 128 6.95 -7.90 6.70
CA GLY A 128 8.37 -7.96 7.03
C GLY A 128 8.57 -8.09 8.54
N ALA A 129 9.75 -8.55 8.96
CA ALA A 129 10.14 -8.45 10.36
C ALA A 129 10.38 -6.97 10.72
N LEU A 130 9.97 -6.55 11.92
CA LEU A 130 10.49 -5.34 12.51
C LEU A 130 11.97 -5.59 12.81
N ASP A 131 12.88 -5.02 12.02
CA ASP A 131 14.27 -4.92 12.43
C ASP A 131 14.33 -3.90 13.58
N GLU A 132 14.74 -4.36 14.77
CA GLU A 132 14.94 -3.52 15.95
C GLU A 132 16.14 -2.55 15.79
N GLU A 133 16.81 -2.55 14.64
CA GLU A 133 17.98 -1.73 14.33
C GLU A 133 17.67 -0.48 13.46
N LEU A 134 16.40 -0.14 13.24
CA LEU A 134 15.97 1.15 12.66
C LEU A 134 15.73 2.22 13.74
#